data_AF-A0A2N6EBL9-F1
#
_entry.id   AF-A0A2N6EBL9-F1
#
_cell.length_a   1.000
_cell.length_b   1.000
_cell.length_c   1.000
_cell.angle_alpha   90.00
_cell.angle_beta   90.00
_cell.angle_gamma   90.00
#
_symmetry.space_group_name_H-M   'P 1'
#
loop_
_entity.id
_entity.type
_entity.pdbx_description
1 polymer ?
#
loop_
_entity_poly.entity_id
_entity_poly.type
_entity_poly.pdbx_seq_one_letter_code
_entity_poly.pdbx_strand_id
1 'polypeptide(L)'
;MAKDTKKALALMQEARKLLFQQLHAPGSPSKELIKGVDKLGLAFEFAENPENPLSMCPACGSFAVTETGGIARCAGCSSSWTKPEEQKAV
;
A
#
# COMPACT_ATOMS: atom_id res chain seq x y z
N MET A 1 -20.83 -2.85 -15.26
CA MET A 1 -20.56 -2.48 -13.86
C MET A 1 -20.02 -3.69 -13.10
N ALA A 2 -20.83 -4.57 -12.48
CA ALA A 2 -20.31 -5.63 -11.60
C ALA A 2 -19.37 -6.67 -12.28
N LYS A 3 -19.59 -7.01 -13.56
CA LYS A 3 -18.78 -7.99 -14.30
C LYS A 3 -17.38 -7.46 -14.64
N ASP A 4 -17.29 -6.16 -14.92
CA ASP A 4 -16.03 -5.48 -15.25
C ASP A 4 -15.18 -5.26 -14.00
N THR A 5 -15.83 -4.93 -12.87
CA THR A 5 -15.17 -4.82 -11.55
C THR A 5 -14.55 -6.15 -11.12
N LYS A 6 -15.27 -7.26 -11.24
CA LYS A 6 -14.72 -8.59 -10.89
C LYS A 6 -13.51 -8.97 -11.76
N LYS A 7 -13.57 -8.65 -13.06
CA LYS A 7 -12.46 -8.89 -13.98
C LYS A 7 -11.25 -7.99 -13.67
N ALA A 8 -11.48 -6.74 -13.31
CA ALA A 8 -10.43 -5.80 -12.90
C ALA A 8 -9.70 -6.30 -11.64
N LEU A 9 -10.46 -6.73 -10.61
CA LEU A 9 -9.88 -7.30 -9.39
C LEU A 9 -9.03 -8.55 -9.68
N ALA A 10 -9.51 -9.46 -10.54
CA ALA A 10 -8.75 -10.65 -10.91
C ALA A 10 -7.43 -10.32 -11.63
N LEU A 11 -7.46 -9.38 -12.59
CA LEU A 11 -6.25 -8.92 -13.30
C LEU A 11 -5.27 -8.21 -12.36
N MET A 12 -5.78 -7.41 -11.42
CA MET A 12 -4.96 -6.81 -10.38
C MET A 12 -4.28 -7.92 -9.57
N GLN A 13 -5.03 -8.92 -9.07
CA GLN A 13 -4.50 -10.02 -8.24
C GLN A 13 -3.37 -10.77 -8.96
N GLU A 14 -3.53 -11.02 -10.26
CA GLU A 14 -2.50 -11.63 -11.09
C GLU A 14 -1.26 -10.74 -11.23
N ALA A 15 -1.44 -9.44 -11.48
CA ALA A 15 -0.32 -8.48 -11.54
C ALA A 15 0.46 -8.42 -10.22
N ARG A 16 -0.22 -8.43 -9.07
CA ARG A 16 0.40 -8.48 -7.74
C ARG A 16 1.30 -9.71 -7.59
N LYS A 17 0.80 -10.89 -7.99
CA LYS A 17 1.54 -12.14 -7.92
C LYS A 17 2.82 -12.10 -8.76
N LEU A 18 2.73 -11.63 -10.01
CA LEU A 18 3.87 -11.52 -10.93
C LEU A 18 4.95 -10.57 -10.40
N LEU A 19 4.53 -9.43 -9.86
CA LEU A 19 5.46 -8.43 -9.32
C LEU A 19 6.11 -8.88 -8.02
N PHE A 20 5.37 -9.57 -7.17
CA PHE A 20 5.93 -10.17 -5.95
C PHE A 20 6.97 -11.25 -6.29
N GLN A 21 6.71 -12.09 -7.30
CA GLN A 21 7.69 -13.07 -7.78
C GLN A 21 8.96 -12.39 -8.31
N GLN A 22 8.83 -11.30 -9.06
CA GLN A 22 9.96 -10.50 -9.54
C GLN A 22 10.74 -9.86 -8.39
N LEU A 23 10.05 -9.37 -7.35
CA LEU A 23 10.69 -8.76 -6.18
C LEU A 23 11.59 -9.75 -5.42
N HIS A 24 11.20 -11.02 -5.40
CA HIS A 24 11.93 -12.10 -4.71
C HIS A 24 12.85 -12.91 -5.65
N ALA A 25 12.95 -12.55 -6.92
CA ALA A 25 13.86 -13.21 -7.85
C ALA A 25 15.33 -12.94 -7.47
N PRO A 26 16.27 -13.84 -7.81
CA PRO A 26 17.69 -13.62 -7.55
C PRO A 26 18.19 -12.32 -8.19
N GLY A 27 18.76 -11.44 -7.36
CA GLY A 27 19.20 -10.10 -7.76
C GLY A 27 18.62 -9.04 -6.83
N SER A 28 19.17 -7.83 -6.87
CA SER A 28 18.54 -6.70 -6.17
C SER A 28 17.39 -6.16 -7.03
N PRO A 29 16.14 -6.16 -6.53
CA PRO A 29 15.04 -5.57 -7.27
C PRO A 29 15.29 -4.07 -7.53
N SER A 30 14.84 -3.57 -8.68
CA SER A 30 14.95 -2.14 -8.98
C SER A 30 14.06 -1.33 -8.02
N LYS A 31 14.48 -0.10 -7.74
CA LYS A 31 13.69 0.82 -6.90
C LYS A 31 12.31 1.09 -7.51
N GLU A 32 12.24 1.09 -8.84
CA GLU A 32 11.02 1.29 -9.62
C GLU A 32 10.07 0.10 -9.47
N LEU A 33 10.59 -1.13 -9.45
CA LEU A 33 9.80 -2.33 -9.21
C LEU A 33 9.18 -2.31 -7.82
N ILE A 34 9.99 -2.03 -6.79
CA ILE A 34 9.51 -1.92 -5.40
C ILE A 34 8.38 -0.88 -5.30
N LYS A 35 8.61 0.32 -5.83
CA LYS A 35 7.58 1.40 -5.84
C LYS A 35 6.31 1.01 -6.59
N GLY A 36 6.45 0.27 -7.70
CA GLY A 36 5.32 -0.22 -8.47
C GLY A 36 4.47 -1.23 -7.70
N VAL A 37 5.13 -2.16 -7.00
CA VAL A 37 4.46 -3.15 -6.14
C VAL A 37 3.71 -2.47 -4.99
N ASP A 38 4.35 -1.50 -4.32
CA ASP A 38 3.74 -0.74 -3.23
C ASP A 38 2.47 -0.02 -3.68
N LYS A 39 2.53 0.69 -4.81
CA LYS A 39 1.38 1.43 -5.38
C LYS A 39 0.24 0.50 -5.78
N LEU A 40 0.55 -0.68 -6.29
CA LEU A 40 -0.48 -1.67 -6.61
C LEU A 40 -1.13 -2.20 -5.34
N GLY A 41 -0.34 -2.55 -4.31
CA GLY A 41 -0.87 -2.95 -3.01
C GLY A 41 -1.85 -1.93 -2.43
N LEU A 42 -1.54 -0.64 -2.56
CA LEU A 42 -2.43 0.46 -2.18
C LEU A 42 -3.73 0.50 -2.96
N ALA A 43 -3.65 0.34 -4.28
CA ALA A 43 -4.83 0.33 -5.13
C ALA A 43 -5.80 -0.81 -4.77
N PHE A 44 -5.28 -1.99 -4.40
CA PHE A 44 -6.11 -3.08 -3.89
C PHE A 44 -6.81 -2.71 -2.60
N GLU A 45 -6.06 -2.18 -1.66
CA GLU A 45 -6.59 -1.90 -0.34
C GLU A 45 -7.71 -0.85 -0.41
N PHE A 46 -7.57 0.16 -1.26
CA PHE A 46 -8.66 1.10 -1.57
C PHE A 46 -9.86 0.46 -2.27
N ALA A 47 -9.64 -0.57 -3.10
CA ALA A 47 -10.70 -1.25 -3.84
C ALA A 47 -11.44 -2.30 -3.00
N GLU A 48 -10.74 -3.01 -2.12
CA GLU A 48 -11.28 -4.09 -1.28
C GLU A 48 -11.83 -3.56 0.04
N ASN A 49 -11.23 -2.51 0.61
CA ASN A 49 -11.59 -1.94 1.91
C ASN A 49 -11.80 -0.41 1.82
N PRO A 50 -12.78 0.07 1.04
CA PRO A 50 -12.97 1.51 0.79
C PRO A 50 -13.31 2.32 2.07
N GLU A 51 -13.85 1.67 3.09
CA GLU A 51 -14.25 2.28 4.37
C GLU A 51 -13.08 2.33 5.38
N ASN A 52 -11.96 1.64 5.11
CA ASN A 52 -10.84 1.55 6.05
C ASN A 52 -9.79 2.62 5.73
N PRO A 53 -9.61 3.66 6.56
CA PRO A 53 -8.64 4.71 6.30
C PRO A 53 -7.21 4.17 6.40
N LEU A 54 -6.53 4.11 5.26
CA LEU A 54 -5.14 3.69 5.22
C LEU A 54 -4.24 4.81 5.74
N SER A 55 -3.32 4.44 6.63
CA SER A 55 -2.30 5.37 7.07
C SER A 55 -1.22 5.52 6.00
N MET A 56 -1.36 6.62 5.25
CA MET A 56 -0.52 6.95 4.10
C MET A 56 0.57 7.94 4.49
N CYS A 57 1.76 7.74 3.93
CA CYS A 57 2.81 8.73 4.05
C CYS A 57 2.45 10.01 3.29
N PRO A 58 2.43 11.18 3.94
CA PRO A 58 2.08 12.45 3.26
C PRO A 58 3.12 12.87 2.21
N ALA A 59 4.36 12.36 2.31
CA ALA A 59 5.45 12.74 1.41
C ALA A 59 5.47 11.94 0.10
N CYS A 60 5.17 10.64 0.15
CA CYS A 60 5.30 9.76 -1.03
C CYS A 60 4.09 8.88 -1.31
N GLY A 61 3.10 8.87 -0.42
CA GLY A 61 1.90 8.05 -0.57
C GLY A 61 2.15 6.54 -0.43
N SER A 62 3.23 6.08 0.20
CA SER A 62 3.40 4.66 0.58
C SER A 62 2.76 4.36 1.95
N PHE A 63 2.55 3.06 2.23
CA PHE A 63 2.06 2.56 3.52
C PHE A 63 2.97 2.92 4.71
N ALA A 64 2.36 2.97 5.90
CA ALA A 64 3.07 2.96 7.17
C ALA A 64 3.40 1.52 7.63
N VAL A 65 4.59 1.29 8.18
CA VAL A 65 5.07 -0.04 8.63
C VAL A 65 4.98 -0.22 10.14
N THR A 66 4.88 0.87 10.90
CA THR A 66 4.95 0.83 12.38
C THR A 66 3.89 1.75 12.97
N GLU A 67 3.07 1.20 13.86
CA GLU A 67 1.96 1.90 14.54
C GLU A 67 2.16 1.89 16.06
N THR A 68 3.26 2.45 16.53
CA THR A 68 3.53 2.53 17.98
C THR A 68 3.53 3.97 18.44
N GLY A 69 2.67 4.29 19.42
CA GLY A 69 2.68 5.59 20.09
C GLY A 69 2.32 6.79 19.21
N GLY A 70 1.48 6.61 18.18
CA GLY A 70 1.03 7.69 17.29
C GLY A 70 2.05 8.13 16.23
N ILE A 71 3.24 7.52 16.20
CA ILE A 71 4.27 7.79 15.18
C ILE A 71 4.20 6.72 14.10
N ALA A 72 3.94 7.14 12.86
CA ALA A 72 3.97 6.30 11.68
C ALA A 72 5.31 6.43 10.96
N ARG A 73 5.81 5.31 10.41
CA ARG A 73 7.03 5.26 9.59
C ARG A 73 6.73 4.74 8.19
N CYS A 74 7.23 5.45 7.17
CA CYS A 74 6.99 5.14 5.77
C CYS A 74 7.74 3.88 5.33
N ALA A 75 7.05 2.99 4.61
CA ALA A 75 7.64 1.84 3.95
C ALA A 75 8.55 2.22 2.76
N GLY A 76 8.23 3.31 2.06
CA GLY A 76 8.86 3.66 0.78
C GLY A 76 9.99 4.71 0.87
N CYS A 77 9.82 5.75 1.70
CA CYS A 77 10.78 6.86 1.79
C CYS A 77 11.47 6.99 3.16
N SER A 78 11.20 6.06 4.09
CA SER A 78 11.72 6.06 5.46
C SER A 78 11.37 7.30 6.32
N SER A 79 10.58 8.25 5.82
CA SER A 79 10.10 9.39 6.60
C SER A 79 9.16 8.93 7.71
N SER A 80 9.14 9.66 8.81
CA SER A 80 8.21 9.47 9.92
C SER A 80 7.29 10.66 10.07
N TRP A 81 6.05 10.43 10.49
CA TRP A 81 5.09 11.49 10.80
C TRP A 81 4.22 11.11 12.00
N THR A 82 3.75 12.13 12.71
CA THR A 82 2.74 11.95 13.76
C THR A 82 1.39 11.80 13.07
N LYS A 83 0.64 10.74 13.37
CA LYS A 83 -0.75 10.65 12.93
C LYS A 83 -1.57 11.73 13.64
N PRO A 84 -2.54 12.37 12.99
CA PRO A 84 -3.56 13.11 13.72
C PRO A 84 -4.18 12.16 14.75
N GLU A 85 -4.29 12.56 16.01
CA GLU A 85 -5.00 11.77 17.01
C GLU A 85 -6.39 11.48 16.44
N GLU A 86 -6.72 10.20 16.25
CA GLU A 86 -8.12 9.80 16.14
C GLU A 86 -8.74 10.15 17.49
N GLN A 87 -9.31 11.36 17.57
CA GLN A 87 -10.17 11.74 18.67
C GLN A 87 -11.29 10.70 18.68
N LYS A 88 -11.16 9.71 19.57
CA LYS A 88 -12.31 8.92 20.01
C LYS A 88 -13.29 9.94 20.58
N ALA A 89 -14.30 10.28 19.77
CA ALA A 89 -15.50 10.90 20.28
C ALA A 89 -16.06 9.96 21.35
N VAL A 90 -15.93 10.39 22.60
CA VAL A 90 -16.71 9.89 23.73
C VAL A 90 -17.73 10.97 24.05
#